data_AF-A0A2X4V7I6-F1
#
_entry.id   AF-A0A2X4V7I6-F1
#
_cell.length_a   1.000
_cell.length_b   1.000
_cell.length_c   1.000
_cell.angle_alpha   90.00
_cell.angle_beta   90.00
_cell.angle_gamma   90.00
#
_symmetry.space_group_name_H-M   'P 1'
#
loop_
_entity.id
_entity.type
_entity.pdbx_description
1 polymer ?
#
loop_
_entity_poly.entity_id
_entity_poly.type
_entity_poly.pdbx_seq_one_letter_code
_entity_poly.pdbx_strand_id
1 'polypeptide(L)'
;MVREAEANADADRKFEELVQTRNQGDHLLHSTRKQVTEAGDKLDAGDKAAIESALSALETSLKGEDKADIEAKIQALVEASGKLMEMAQQQHAEGASSDAGAQQSTSGKDDDAVDAEFEEVKDKK
;
A
#
# COMPACT_ATOMS: atom_id res chain seq x y z
N MET A 1 -25.70 26.85 18.07
CA MET A 1 -26.35 26.10 16.99
C MET A 1 -25.44 25.90 15.77
N VAL A 2 -25.16 26.89 14.90
CA VAL A 2 -24.31 26.65 13.69
C VAL A 2 -22.87 26.24 14.04
N ARG A 3 -22.20 26.93 14.97
CA ARG A 3 -20.84 26.59 15.41
C ARG A 3 -20.73 25.24 16.14
N GLU A 4 -21.81 24.80 16.79
CA GLU A 4 -21.85 23.48 17.44
C GLU A 4 -22.04 22.37 16.41
N ALA A 5 -22.84 22.61 15.37
CA ALA A 5 -22.99 21.68 14.25
C ALA A 5 -21.69 21.52 13.45
N GLU A 6 -20.95 22.61 13.23
CA GLU A 6 -19.63 22.59 12.58
C GLU A 6 -18.59 21.82 13.41
N ALA A 7 -18.55 22.06 14.73
CA ALA A 7 -17.63 21.36 15.62
C ALA A 7 -17.88 19.84 15.69
N ASN A 8 -19.16 19.42 15.66
CA ASN A 8 -19.51 18.00 15.60
C ASN A 8 -19.16 17.39 14.24
N ALA A 9 -19.41 18.09 13.14
CA ALA A 9 -19.05 17.61 11.80
C ALA A 9 -17.53 17.41 11.65
N ASP A 10 -16.71 18.29 12.26
CA ASP A 10 -15.25 18.14 12.25
C ASP A 10 -14.77 17.00 13.17
N ALA A 11 -15.47 16.75 14.28
CA ALA A 11 -15.17 15.61 15.16
C ALA A 11 -15.48 14.27 14.47
N ASP A 12 -16.63 14.18 13.79
CA ASP A 12 -17.05 12.99 13.06
C ASP A 12 -16.08 12.68 11.91
N ARG A 13 -15.68 13.69 11.12
CA ARG A 13 -14.66 13.53 10.06
C ARG A 13 -13.33 12.99 10.58
N LYS A 14 -12.85 13.52 11.71
CA LYS A 14 -11.60 13.03 12.32
C LYS A 14 -11.70 11.57 12.76
N PHE A 15 -12.86 11.18 13.27
CA PHE A 15 -13.12 9.80 13.65
C PHE A 15 -13.18 8.87 12.43
N GLU A 16 -13.87 9.29 11.36
CA GLU A 16 -13.89 8.58 10.08
C GLU A 16 -12.48 8.39 9.50
N GLU A 17 -11.67 9.45 9.50
CA GLU A 17 -10.28 9.40 9.05
C GLU A 17 -9.44 8.41 9.86
N LEU A 18 -9.56 8.42 11.19
CA LEU A 18 -8.87 7.45 12.06
C LEU A 18 -9.25 6.01 11.70
N VAL A 19 -10.55 5.74 11.54
CA VAL A 19 -11.05 4.41 11.17
C VAL A 19 -10.54 4.01 9.79
N GLN A 20 -10.52 4.93 8.83
CA GLN A 20 -9.99 4.68 7.50
C GLN A 20 -8.49 4.35 7.54
N THR A 21 -7.69 5.12 8.29
CA THR A 21 -6.26 4.87 8.49
C THR A 21 -6.03 3.50 9.16
N ARG A 22 -6.84 3.12 10.14
CA ARG A 22 -6.77 1.79 10.77
C ARG A 22 -7.05 0.67 9.78
N ASN A 23 -8.12 0.77 9.00
CA ASN A 23 -8.46 -0.21 7.98
C ASN A 23 -7.36 -0.34 6.91
N GLN A 24 -6.75 0.77 6.50
CA GLN A 24 -5.61 0.77 5.59
C GLN A 24 -4.40 0.05 6.21
N GLY A 25 -4.10 0.34 7.48
CA GLY A 25 -3.03 -0.32 8.22
C GLY A 25 -3.25 -1.83 8.33
N ASP A 26 -4.46 -2.27 8.71
CA ASP A 26 -4.82 -3.70 8.80
C ASP A 26 -4.69 -4.41 7.45
N HIS A 27 -5.18 -3.79 6.37
CA HIS A 27 -5.07 -4.34 5.03
C HIS A 27 -3.59 -4.52 4.64
N LEU A 28 -2.76 -3.51 4.89
CA LEU A 28 -1.33 -3.58 4.62
C LEU A 28 -0.65 -4.68 5.45
N LEU A 29 -0.97 -4.76 6.75
CA LEU A 29 -0.45 -5.79 7.65
C LEU A 29 -0.72 -7.20 7.14
N HIS A 30 -1.95 -7.46 6.70
CA HIS A 30 -2.34 -8.75 6.15
C HIS A 30 -1.62 -9.03 4.82
N SER A 31 -1.61 -8.06 3.90
CA SER A 31 -0.96 -8.20 2.60
C SER A 31 0.53 -8.48 2.73
N THR A 32 1.25 -7.70 3.54
CA THR A 32 2.69 -7.87 3.73
C THR A 32 3.01 -9.16 4.48
N ARG A 33 2.23 -9.58 5.48
CA ARG A 33 2.39 -10.91 6.12
C ARG A 33 2.29 -12.06 5.11
N LYS A 34 1.30 -11.98 4.22
CA LYS A 34 1.12 -12.96 3.16
C LYS A 34 2.32 -12.95 2.21
N GLN A 35 2.76 -11.78 1.75
CA GLN A 35 3.91 -11.68 0.86
C GLN A 35 5.21 -12.18 1.52
N VAL A 36 5.45 -11.90 2.80
CA VAL A 36 6.62 -12.47 3.54
C VAL A 36 6.57 -13.99 3.57
N THR A 37 5.37 -14.56 3.75
CA THR A 37 5.16 -16.01 3.73
C THR A 37 5.41 -16.60 2.34
N GLU A 38 4.97 -15.92 1.28
CA GLU A 38 5.17 -16.33 -0.12
C GLU A 38 6.63 -16.17 -0.58
N ALA A 39 7.29 -15.11 -0.12
CA ALA A 39 8.71 -14.87 -0.37
C ALA A 39 9.58 -15.94 0.31
N GLY A 40 9.19 -16.40 1.50
CA GLY A 40 9.80 -17.55 2.19
C GLY A 40 11.32 -17.42 2.28
N ASP A 41 12.04 -18.32 1.60
CA ASP A 41 13.51 -18.39 1.57
C ASP A 41 14.16 -17.46 0.52
N LYS A 42 13.36 -16.78 -0.33
CA LYS A 42 13.86 -15.78 -1.30
C LYS A 42 14.26 -14.47 -0.63
N LEU A 43 13.79 -14.24 0.59
CA LEU A 43 14.07 -13.04 1.36
C LEU A 43 15.24 -13.28 2.31
N ASP A 44 16.19 -12.34 2.35
CA ASP A 44 17.29 -12.41 3.31
C ASP A 44 16.77 -12.37 4.75
N ALA A 45 17.44 -13.08 5.67
CA ALA A 45 17.03 -13.13 7.07
C ALA A 45 17.03 -11.74 7.75
N GLY A 46 17.92 -10.84 7.34
CA GLY A 46 17.97 -9.46 7.81
C GLY A 46 16.77 -8.64 7.32
N ASP A 47 16.45 -8.73 6.03
CA ASP A 47 15.28 -8.05 5.44
C ASP A 47 13.97 -8.61 6.05
N LYS A 48 13.88 -9.93 6.24
CA LYS A 48 12.74 -10.59 6.89
C LYS A 48 12.52 -10.07 8.32
N ALA A 49 13.58 -10.03 9.13
CA ALA A 49 13.50 -9.56 10.50
C ALA A 49 13.10 -8.07 10.58
N ALA A 50 13.59 -7.24 9.65
CA ALA A 50 13.22 -5.82 9.58
C ALA A 50 11.72 -5.65 9.28
N ILE A 51 11.18 -6.43 8.33
CA ILE A 51 9.76 -6.38 7.96
C ILE A 51 8.88 -6.94 9.09
N GLU A 52 9.26 -8.04 9.73
CA GLU A 52 8.53 -8.58 10.89
C GLU A 52 8.50 -7.57 12.05
N SER A 53 9.60 -6.86 12.30
CA SER A 53 9.64 -5.80 13.31
C SER A 53 8.70 -4.64 12.95
N ALA A 54 8.68 -4.21 11.69
CA ALA A 54 7.76 -3.17 11.21
C ALA A 54 6.29 -3.61 11.30
N LEU A 55 5.98 -4.87 11.01
CA LEU A 55 4.64 -5.45 11.14
C LEU A 55 4.16 -5.42 12.60
N SER A 56 5.01 -5.84 13.55
CA SER A 56 4.67 -5.77 14.98
C SER A 56 4.52 -4.33 15.49
N ALA A 57 5.33 -3.40 14.98
CA ALA A 57 5.22 -1.99 15.32
C ALA A 57 3.90 -1.38 14.82
N LEU A 58 3.49 -1.67 13.58
CA LEU A 58 2.21 -1.24 13.03
C LEU A 58 1.04 -1.87 13.80
N GLU A 59 1.10 -3.16 14.11
CA GLU A 59 0.04 -3.86 14.87
C GLU A 59 -0.15 -3.29 16.28
N THR A 60 0.94 -2.83 16.89
CA THR A 60 0.89 -2.15 18.20
C THR A 60 0.28 -0.76 18.08
N SER A 61 0.67 -0.01 17.05
CA SER A 61 0.13 1.34 16.78
C SER A 61 -1.38 1.31 16.48
N LEU A 62 -1.84 0.31 15.73
CA LEU A 62 -3.26 0.12 15.39
C LEU A 62 -4.16 -0.13 16.62
N LYS A 63 -3.60 -0.65 17.72
CA LYS A 63 -4.31 -0.80 19.00
C LYS A 63 -4.50 0.54 19.74
N GLY A 64 -3.72 1.56 19.38
CA GLY A 64 -3.84 2.92 19.87
C GLY A 64 -4.78 3.78 19.03
N GLU A 65 -4.99 5.03 19.43
CA GLU A 65 -5.86 6.02 18.76
C GLU A 65 -5.06 7.17 18.11
N ASP A 66 -3.75 6.99 17.93
CA ASP A 66 -2.89 8.01 17.32
C ASP A 66 -2.80 7.82 15.80
N LYS A 67 -3.59 8.59 15.06
CA LYS A 67 -3.59 8.59 13.59
C LYS A 67 -2.19 8.83 13.01
N ALA A 68 -1.44 9.77 13.58
CA ALA A 68 -0.14 10.17 13.04
C ALA A 68 0.91 9.06 13.26
N ASP A 69 0.86 8.38 14.42
CA ASP A 69 1.71 7.22 14.65
C ASP A 69 1.37 6.06 13.69
N ILE A 70 0.07 5.77 13.47
CA ILE A 70 -0.34 4.72 12.53
C ILE A 70 0.15 5.04 11.13
N GLU A 71 -0.03 6.27 10.64
CA GLU A 71 0.45 6.69 9.32
C GLU A 71 1.98 6.56 9.19
N ALA A 72 2.73 6.97 10.23
CA ALA A 72 4.18 6.83 10.25
C ALA A 72 4.62 5.35 10.22
N LYS A 73 3.92 4.47 10.95
CA LYS A 73 4.19 3.01 10.91
C LYS A 73 3.80 2.37 9.58
N ILE A 74 2.72 2.84 8.94
CA ILE A 74 2.33 2.42 7.60
C ILE A 74 3.47 2.76 6.62
N GLN A 75 3.96 4.00 6.63
CA GLN A 75 5.08 4.42 5.76
C GLN A 75 6.34 3.61 6.02
N ALA A 76 6.72 3.41 7.29
CA ALA A 76 7.88 2.61 7.64
C ALA A 76 7.74 1.15 7.17
N LEU A 77 6.54 0.57 7.24
CA LEU A 77 6.28 -0.77 6.71
C LEU A 77 6.39 -0.81 5.19
N VAL A 78 5.85 0.18 4.48
CA VAL A 78 5.96 0.29 3.01
C VAL A 78 7.43 0.40 2.60
N GLU A 79 8.23 1.23 3.27
CA GLU A 79 9.65 1.38 3.00
C GLU A 79 10.42 0.08 3.26
N ALA A 80 10.19 -0.58 4.39
CA ALA A 80 10.83 -1.85 4.72
C ALA A 80 10.41 -2.99 3.76
N SER A 81 9.16 -2.97 3.29
CA SER A 81 8.62 -3.97 2.36
C SER A 81 8.84 -3.64 0.89
N GLY A 82 9.53 -2.54 0.54
CA GLY A 82 9.75 -2.12 -0.84
C GLY A 82 10.35 -3.20 -1.74
N LYS A 83 11.44 -3.85 -1.28
CA LYS A 83 12.05 -4.99 -1.99
C LYS A 83 11.09 -6.16 -2.18
N LEU A 84 10.23 -6.39 -1.18
CA LEU A 84 9.28 -7.49 -1.17
C LEU A 84 8.12 -7.20 -2.14
N MET A 85 7.70 -5.94 -2.23
CA MET A 85 6.71 -5.45 -3.18
C MET A 85 7.24 -5.54 -4.63
N GLU A 86 8.51 -5.20 -4.88
CA GLU A 86 9.15 -5.39 -6.19
C GLU A 86 9.18 -6.87 -6.61
N MET A 87 9.56 -7.77 -5.70
CA MET A 87 9.53 -9.22 -5.97
C MET A 87 8.12 -9.75 -6.21
N ALA A 88 7.14 -9.29 -5.43
CA ALA A 88 5.74 -9.70 -5.59
C ALA A 88 5.14 -9.21 -6.92
N GLN A 89 5.49 -8.00 -7.38
CA GLN A 89 5.08 -7.48 -8.69
C GLN A 89 5.67 -8.31 -9.85
N GLN A 90 6.93 -8.71 -9.75
CA GLN A 90 7.57 -9.58 -10.75
C GLN A 90 6.90 -10.97 -10.79
N GLN A 91 6.54 -11.54 -9.64
CA GLN A 91 5.79 -12.80 -9.58
C GLN A 91 4.34 -12.68 -10.08
N HIS A 92 3.68 -11.53 -9.89
CA HIS A 92 2.35 -11.28 -10.46
C HIS A 92 2.40 -11.10 -11.99
N ALA A 93 3.48 -10.54 -12.54
CA ALA A 93 3.66 -10.45 -13.99
C ALA A 93 3.82 -11.83 -14.67
N GLU A 94 4.41 -12.81 -13.98
CA GLU A 94 4.51 -14.21 -14.46
C GLU A 94 3.31 -15.08 -14.04
N GLY A 95 2.51 -14.66 -13.03
CA GLY A 95 1.39 -15.40 -12.46
C GLY A 95 -0.01 -14.93 -12.85
N ALA A 96 -0.14 -13.86 -13.65
CA ALA A 96 -1.42 -13.30 -14.12
C ALA A 96 -2.18 -14.18 -15.14
N SER A 97 -2.08 -15.51 -15.02
CA SER A 97 -2.85 -16.45 -15.83
C SER A 97 -3.70 -17.43 -15.02
N SER A 98 -3.79 -17.34 -13.67
CA SER A 98 -4.50 -18.40 -12.92
C SER A 98 -5.22 -18.07 -11.61
N ASP A 99 -5.53 -16.82 -11.22
CA ASP A 99 -6.57 -16.61 -10.18
C ASP A 99 -7.17 -15.18 -10.10
N ALA A 100 -7.74 -14.68 -11.19
CA ALA A 100 -8.64 -13.51 -11.14
C ALA A 100 -9.78 -13.66 -12.15
N GLY A 101 -10.56 -14.73 -11.97
CA GLY A 101 -11.83 -14.89 -12.68
C GLY A 101 -12.96 -14.17 -11.95
N ALA A 102 -13.20 -12.89 -12.28
CA ALA A 102 -14.53 -12.36 -12.61
C ALA A 102 -14.50 -10.83 -12.70
N GLN A 103 -14.94 -10.34 -13.86
CA GLN A 103 -15.34 -8.97 -14.18
C GLN A 103 -14.24 -8.03 -14.68
N GLN A 104 -13.86 -8.18 -15.96
CA GLN A 104 -14.28 -7.23 -16.99
C GLN A 104 -13.90 -7.78 -18.38
N SER A 105 -14.92 -8.12 -19.16
CA SER A 105 -14.76 -8.54 -20.56
C SER A 105 -14.31 -7.38 -21.44
N THR A 106 -13.19 -7.63 -22.13
CA THR A 106 -12.95 -7.36 -23.57
C THR A 106 -12.99 -5.91 -24.08
N SER A 107 -11.83 -5.39 -24.46
CA SER A 107 -11.44 -5.18 -25.88
C SER A 107 -10.05 -4.57 -25.99
N GLY A 108 -9.21 -5.10 -26.87
CA GLY A 108 -8.02 -4.39 -27.38
C GLY A 108 -6.69 -5.05 -27.06
N LYS A 109 -6.36 -6.06 -27.87
CA LYS A 109 -4.99 -6.54 -28.11
C LYS A 109 -4.33 -5.50 -29.01
N ASP A 110 -3.15 -5.00 -28.66
CA ASP A 110 -1.97 -4.93 -29.53
C ASP A 110 -0.88 -4.04 -28.91
N ASP A 111 0.33 -4.58 -28.95
CA ASP A 111 1.63 -3.95 -29.19
C ASP A 111 2.18 -2.80 -28.31
N ASP A 112 3.32 -3.16 -27.69
CA ASP A 112 4.56 -2.38 -27.67
C ASP A 112 4.58 -1.08 -26.84
N ALA A 113 4.55 -1.26 -25.50
CA ALA A 113 4.86 -0.18 -24.56
C ALA A 113 6.37 0.04 -24.46
N VAL A 114 6.91 0.77 -25.43
CA VAL A 114 8.14 1.57 -25.29
C VAL A 114 7.80 2.98 -25.74
N ASP A 115 7.20 3.76 -24.84
CA ASP A 115 7.02 5.20 -25.07
C ASP A 115 8.22 5.93 -24.47
N ALA A 116 9.07 6.37 -25.39
CA ALA A 116 10.32 7.04 -25.16
C ALA A 116 10.10 8.38 -24.43
N GLU A 117 11.05 8.72 -23.55
CA GLU A 117 11.20 10.06 -22.98
C GLU A 117 11.24 11.11 -24.11
N PHE A 118 10.13 11.80 -24.35
CA PHE A 118 10.08 12.96 -25.23
C PHE A 118 10.43 14.22 -24.41
N GLU A 119 11.66 14.67 -24.57
CA GLU A 119 12.23 15.90 -24.04
C GLU A 119 11.46 17.12 -24.60
N GLU A 120 10.89 17.92 -23.71
CA GLU A 120 10.10 19.12 -24.00
C GLU A 120 10.96 20.20 -24.69
N VAL A 121 10.85 20.32 -26.02
CA VAL A 121 11.50 21.40 -26.77
C VAL A 121 10.70 22.70 -26.57
N LYS A 122 11.31 23.61 -25.81
CA LYS A 122 10.88 24.99 -25.56
C LYS A 122 10.44 25.72 -26.85
N ASP A 123 9.16 26.03 -26.94
CA ASP A 123 8.67 26.99 -27.91
C ASP A 123 9.11 28.42 -27.54
N LYS A 124 9.86 29.04 -28.47
CA LYS A 124 10.01 30.49 -28.56
C LYS A 124 9.50 30.92 -29.92
N LYS A 125 8.34 31.61 -29.94
CA LYS A 125 8.08 32.71 -30.88
C LYS A 125 6.91 33.57 -30.42
#